data_AF-A0A1J3E6C0-F1
#
_entry.id   AF-A0A1J3E6C0-F1
#
_cell.length_a   1.000
_cell.length_b   1.000
_cell.length_c   1.000
_cell.angle_alpha   90.00
_cell.angle_beta   90.00
_cell.angle_gamma   90.00
#
_symmetry.space_group_name_H-M   'P 1'
#
loop_
_entity.id
_entity.type
_entity.pdbx_description
1 polymer ?
#
loop_
_entity_poly.entity_id
_entity_poly.type
_entity_poly.pdbx_seq_one_letter_code
_entity_poly.pdbx_strand_id
1 'polypeptide(L)'
;TNQEGELKEISDVRGLDTEKIEELMDTYGGFDLVIGGSPCNNLSGGNRRSRNGLEGEHSQLFYDYCRILKDVRNKAARMGRGGL
;
A
#
# COMPACT_ATOMS: atom_id res chain seq x y z
N THR A 1 -13.17 18.97 -8.41
CA THR A 1 -13.45 17.79 -7.57
C THR A 1 -14.16 18.30 -6.33
N ASN A 2 -15.43 17.98 -6.12
CA ASN A 2 -16.16 18.37 -4.90
C ASN A 2 -15.99 17.29 -3.83
N GLN A 3 -14.74 16.89 -3.57
CA GLN A 3 -14.46 15.92 -2.51
C GLN A 3 -14.38 16.70 -1.19
N GLU A 4 -15.25 16.34 -0.25
CA GLU A 4 -15.35 16.96 1.08
C GLU A 4 -14.69 16.12 2.19
N GLY A 5 -14.11 14.97 1.82
CA GLY A 5 -13.42 14.07 2.75
C GLY A 5 -12.01 14.54 3.09
N GLU A 6 -11.44 13.93 4.13
CA GLU A 6 -10.05 14.17 4.55
C GLU A 6 -9.08 13.27 3.77
N LEU A 7 -8.07 13.88 3.13
CA LEU A 7 -6.96 13.16 2.51
C LEU A 7 -5.73 13.22 3.42
N LYS A 8 -5.29 12.04 3.90
CA LYS A 8 -3.98 11.88 4.55
C LYS A 8 -2.96 11.44 3.52
N GLU A 9 -2.13 12.38 3.09
CA GLU A 9 -1.10 12.13 2.09
C GLU A 9 0.22 11.69 2.74
N ILE A 10 0.80 10.62 2.21
CA ILE A 10 2.15 10.14 2.55
C ILE A 10 2.95 10.12 1.24
N SER A 11 4.04 10.89 1.19
CA SER A 11 4.74 11.19 -0.06
C SER A 11 5.43 9.97 -0.69
N ASP A 12 5.82 8.97 0.11
CA ASP A 12 6.51 7.78 -0.36
C ASP A 12 5.91 6.53 0.30
N VAL A 13 5.64 5.50 -0.49
CA VAL A 13 5.08 4.22 -0.01
C VAL A 13 6.01 3.54 1.02
N ARG A 14 7.31 3.85 0.99
CA ARG A 14 8.29 3.38 1.98
C ARG A 14 8.04 3.98 3.36
N GLY A 15 7.39 5.14 3.44
CA GLY A 15 6.92 5.74 4.70
C GLY A 15 5.65 5.11 5.26
N LEU A 16 4.96 4.26 4.49
CA LEU A 16 3.90 3.37 4.97
C LEU A 16 4.53 2.08 5.52
N ASP A 17 5.33 2.21 6.58
CA ASP A 17 5.83 1.07 7.35
C ASP A 17 4.74 0.51 8.29
N THR A 18 5.07 -0.59 8.97
CA THR A 18 4.12 -1.27 9.86
C THR A 18 3.64 -0.35 11.00
N GLU A 19 4.53 0.46 11.57
CA GLU A 19 4.20 1.38 12.68
C GLU A 19 3.23 2.46 12.22
N LYS A 20 3.50 3.08 11.06
CA LYS A 20 2.61 4.09 10.47
C LYS A 20 1.24 3.51 10.12
N ILE A 21 1.18 2.29 9.58
CA ILE A 21 -0.09 1.61 9.28
C ILE A 21 -0.90 1.39 10.56
N GLU A 22 -0.27 0.91 11.63
CA GLU A 22 -0.96 0.71 12.91
C GLU A 22 -1.44 2.03 13.51
N GLU A 23 -0.63 3.09 13.49
CA GLU A 23 -1.00 4.43 13.95
C GLU A 23 -2.25 4.96 13.23
N LEU A 24 -2.30 4.82 11.89
CA LEU A 24 -3.46 5.24 11.10
C LEU A 24 -4.70 4.41 11.46
N MET A 25 -4.56 3.09 11.61
CA MET A 25 -5.68 2.22 11.95
C MET A 25 -6.21 2.43 13.37
N ASP A 26 -5.34 2.78 14.31
CA ASP A 26 -5.73 3.10 15.68
C ASP A 26 -6.39 4.49 15.78
N THR A 27 -5.96 5.44 14.94
CA THR A 27 -6.49 6.81 14.93
C THR A 27 -7.83 6.93 14.20
N TYR A 28 -7.96 6.27 13.04
CA TYR A 28 -9.11 6.43 12.13
C TYR A 28 -9.98 5.18 12.00
N GLY A 29 -9.59 4.07 12.63
CA GLY A 29 -10.22 2.76 12.46
C GLY A 29 -9.57 1.92 11.36
N GLY A 30 -10.00 0.66 11.25
CA GLY A 30 -9.46 -0.27 10.25
C GLY A 30 -9.78 0.15 8.80
N PHE A 31 -9.02 -0.38 7.85
CA PHE A 31 -9.26 -0.15 6.42
C PHE A 31 -10.24 -1.19 5.85
N ASP A 32 -11.38 -0.73 5.32
CA ASP A 32 -12.33 -1.59 4.60
C ASP A 32 -11.87 -1.92 3.17
N LEU A 33 -11.11 -1.01 2.55
CA LEU A 33 -10.64 -1.13 1.17
C LEU A 33 -9.19 -0.64 1.05
N VAL A 34 -8.33 -1.47 0.45
CA VAL A 34 -6.93 -1.13 0.14
C VAL A 34 -6.70 -1.28 -1.37
N ILE A 35 -6.54 -0.16 -2.07
CA ILE A 35 -6.26 -0.11 -3.51
C ILE A 35 -4.82 0.33 -3.76
N GLY A 36 -4.21 -0.19 -4.81
CA GLY A 36 -2.84 0.18 -5.20
C GLY A 36 -2.53 -0.21 -6.62
N GLY A 37 -1.68 0.57 -7.27
CA GLY A 37 -1.16 0.30 -8.61
C GLY A 37 0.30 0.72 -8.69
N SER A 38 1.20 -0.24 -8.88
CA SER A 38 2.61 0.04 -9.11
C SER A 38 2.79 0.65 -10.52
N PRO A 39 3.66 1.66 -10.70
CA PRO A 39 3.93 2.24 -12.01
C PRO A 39 4.35 1.17 -13.03
N CYS A 40 3.64 1.09 -14.16
CA CYS A 40 3.72 -0.02 -15.12
C CYS A 40 4.83 0.12 -16.18
N ASN A 41 5.80 1.00 -15.97
CA ASN A 41 6.80 1.39 -16.98
C ASN A 41 7.64 0.20 -17.50
N ASN A 42 7.69 -0.92 -16.76
CA ASN A 42 8.39 -2.15 -17.16
C ASN A 42 7.46 -3.29 -17.65
N LEU A 43 6.14 -3.11 -17.66
CA LEU A 43 5.15 -4.14 -18.05
C LEU A 43 4.41 -3.85 -19.36
N SER A 44 4.40 -2.60 -19.84
CA SER A 44 3.80 -2.28 -21.14
C SER A 44 4.77 -2.62 -22.29
N GLY A 45 4.30 -3.42 -23.26
CA GLY A 45 5.06 -3.93 -24.41
C GLY A 45 5.64 -2.90 -25.39
N GLY A 46 5.63 -1.61 -25.06
CA GLY A 46 6.17 -0.50 -25.87
C GLY A 46 7.67 -0.22 -25.67
N ASN A 47 8.31 -0.78 -24.63
CA ASN A 47 9.72 -0.49 -24.32
C ASN A 47 10.61 -1.73 -24.50
N ARG A 48 11.15 -1.92 -25.73
CA ARG A 48 11.97 -3.09 -26.12
C ARG A 48 13.40 -3.12 -25.52
N ARG A 49 13.77 -2.25 -24.58
CA ARG A 49 15.16 -2.09 -24.12
C ARG A 49 15.48 -2.46 -22.66
N SER A 50 14.53 -2.76 -21.79
CA SER A 50 14.84 -3.16 -20.40
C SER A 50 13.79 -4.09 -19.80
N ARG A 51 13.76 -5.35 -20.25
CA ARG A 51 12.99 -6.42 -19.60
C ARG A 51 13.71 -6.88 -18.32
N ASN A 52 13.57 -6.13 -17.23
CA ASN A 52 14.02 -6.59 -15.90
C ASN A 52 12.89 -7.26 -15.08
N GLY A 53 11.69 -7.41 -15.64
CA GLY A 53 10.57 -8.10 -14.97
C GLY A 53 10.19 -7.49 -13.62
N LEU A 54 9.75 -8.33 -12.68
CA LEU A 54 9.41 -7.94 -11.30
C LEU A 54 10.65 -7.61 -10.44
N GLU A 55 11.86 -7.75 -10.98
CA GLU A 55 13.13 -7.47 -10.30
C GLU A 55 13.73 -6.10 -10.70
N GLY A 56 13.06 -5.36 -11.58
CA GLY A 56 13.45 -3.98 -11.88
C GLY A 56 13.27 -3.05 -10.68
N GLU A 57 14.09 -2.01 -10.59
CA GLU A 57 14.09 -0.98 -9.54
C GLU A 57 12.68 -0.38 -9.29
N HIS A 58 11.86 -0.24 -10.35
CA HIS A 58 10.48 0.25 -10.26
C HIS A 58 9.41 -0.81 -9.93
N SER A 59 9.74 -2.10 -10.06
CA SER A 59 8.86 -3.22 -9.72
C SER A 59 8.85 -3.52 -8.21
N GLN A 60 9.78 -2.92 -7.45
CA GLN A 60 9.83 -3.03 -5.98
C GLN A 60 8.56 -2.48 -5.32
N LEU A 61 7.91 -1.49 -5.94
CA LEU A 61 6.66 -0.89 -5.45
C LEU A 61 5.49 -1.90 -5.41
N PHE A 62 5.55 -2.96 -6.23
CA PHE A 62 4.60 -4.07 -6.12
C PHE A 62 4.78 -4.83 -4.80
N TYR A 63 6.03 -5.09 -4.41
CA TYR A 63 6.32 -5.77 -3.13
C TYR A 63 5.99 -4.88 -1.93
N ASP A 64 6.15 -3.56 -2.03
CA ASP A 64 5.65 -2.63 -1.01
C ASP A 64 4.13 -2.74 -0.83
N TYR A 65 3.37 -2.80 -1.92
CA TYR A 65 1.93 -3.03 -1.83
C TYR A 65 1.59 -4.37 -1.14
N CYS A 66 2.30 -5.46 -1.48
CA CYS A 66 2.12 -6.75 -0.80
C CYS A 66 2.44 -6.69 0.70
N ARG A 67 3.52 -5.97 1.08
CA ARG A 67 3.90 -5.74 2.48
C ARG A 67 2.80 -4.98 3.23
N ILE A 68 2.33 -3.86 2.67
CA ILE A 68 1.27 -3.05 3.25
C ILE A 68 -0.02 -3.86 3.44
N LEU A 69 -0.43 -4.63 2.42
CA LEU A 69 -1.61 -5.49 2.51
C LEU A 69 -1.47 -6.53 3.64
N LYS A 70 -0.29 -7.12 3.81
CA LYS A 70 -0.02 -8.07 4.88
C LYS A 70 -0.16 -7.40 6.26
N ASP A 71 0.42 -6.23 6.43
CA ASP A 71 0.41 -5.50 7.71
C ASP A 71 -1.01 -5.06 8.09
N VAL A 72 -1.78 -4.53 7.15
CA VAL A 72 -3.20 -4.17 7.36
C VAL A 72 -4.01 -5.39 7.78
N ARG A 73 -3.87 -6.54 7.10
CA ARG A 73 -4.59 -7.77 7.46
C ARG A 73 -4.21 -8.28 8.85
N ASN A 74 -2.94 -8.20 9.22
CA ASN A 74 -2.45 -8.61 10.54
C ASN A 74 -2.99 -7.70 11.65
N LYS A 75 -3.04 -6.38 11.45
CA LYS A 75 -3.65 -5.45 12.40
C LYS A 75 -5.16 -5.65 12.50
N ALA A 76 -5.87 -5.77 11.38
CA ALA A 76 -7.31 -6.03 11.37
C ALA A 76 -7.69 -7.31 12.14
N ALA A 77 -6.94 -8.39 11.95
CA ALA A 77 -7.15 -9.64 12.68
C ALA A 77 -6.91 -9.51 14.20
N ARG A 78 -6.03 -8.61 14.64
CA ARG A 78 -5.82 -8.29 16.06
C ARG A 78 -6.95 -7.43 16.62
N MET A 79 -7.42 -6.43 15.86
CA MET A 79 -8.53 -5.55 16.28
C MET A 79 -9.83 -6.33 16.48
N GLY A 80 -10.15 -7.27 15.59
CA GLY A 80 -11.34 -8.12 15.72
C GLY A 80 -11.31 -9.13 16.87
N ARG A 81 -10.14 -9.31 17.53
CA ARG A 81 -9.98 -10.20 18.70
C ARG A 81 -10.09 -9.47 20.04
N GLY A 82 -10.15 -8.13 20.04
CA GLY A 82 -10.27 -7.31 21.25
C GLY A 82 -11.70 -6.99 21.69
N GLY A 83 -12.71 -7.51 20.97
CA GLY A 83 -14.11 -7.39 21.34
C GLY A 83 -14.62 -8.64 22.08
N LEU A 84 -14.19 -8.84 23.32
CA LEU A 84 -14.76 -9.76 24.31
C LEU A 84 -14.62 -9.17 25.71
#